data_AF-A0A2D6P7G9-F1
#
_entry.id   AF-A0A2D6P7G9-F1
#
_cell.length_a   1.000
_cell.length_b   1.000
_cell.length_c   1.000
_cell.angle_alpha   90.00
_cell.angle_beta   90.00
_cell.angle_gamma   90.00
#
_symmetry.space_group_name_H-M   'P 1'
#
loop_
_entity.id
_entity.type
_entity.pdbx_description
1 polymer ?
#
loop_
_entity_poly.entity_id
_entity_poly.type
_entity_poly.pdbx_seq_one_letter_code
_entity_poly.pdbx_strand_id
1 'polypeptide(L)'
;MNIFYLHEDPIQNAKWHVDKHVVKMVTEYAQLLSTAHRILDGTEYEGRTANNRRIRRWRLPDKREDILFKASHVNHPCNVWVRESKSNYRLMYKIYMACLAEYTFRYGKIHGSARPSLCLLKAPNNIKDIGLTELPQAMPEECKVPGDPIQGYKNYYINYKNGFANWKSREKPEWYA
;
A
#
# COMPACT_ATOMS: atom_id res chain seq x y z
N MET A 1 1.45 4.24 7.47
CA MET A 1 1.07 3.34 6.36
C MET A 1 1.27 4.14 5.10
N ASN A 2 2.43 4.04 4.45
CA ASN A 2 2.74 4.92 3.33
C ASN A 2 2.62 4.17 2.00
N ILE A 3 2.39 4.90 0.91
CA ILE A 3 2.56 4.35 -0.43
C ILE A 3 3.88 4.88 -0.92
N PHE A 4 4.97 4.15 -0.66
CA PHE A 4 6.29 4.59 -1.07
C PHE A 4 6.34 4.58 -2.60
N TYR A 5 6.32 5.78 -3.18
CA TYR A 5 6.23 6.03 -4.61
C TYR A 5 7.50 6.74 -5.06
N LEU A 6 8.53 5.96 -5.40
CA LEU A 6 9.88 6.40 -5.74
C LEU A 6 10.11 6.51 -7.25
N HIS A 7 9.19 5.96 -8.05
CA HIS A 7 9.24 5.94 -9.51
C HIS A 7 7.84 5.70 -10.09
N GLU A 8 7.56 6.18 -11.30
CA GLU A 8 6.26 6.01 -11.97
C GLU A 8 5.99 4.57 -12.40
N ASP A 9 7.00 3.90 -12.99
CA ASP A 9 6.96 2.46 -13.23
C ASP A 9 6.91 1.69 -11.88
N PRO A 10 5.84 0.92 -11.60
CA PRO A 10 5.71 0.14 -10.38
C PRO A 10 6.83 -0.87 -10.15
N ILE A 11 7.42 -1.42 -11.22
CA ILE A 11 8.53 -2.38 -11.10
C ILE A 11 9.77 -1.66 -10.58
N GLN A 12 10.17 -0.57 -11.23
CA GLN A 12 11.28 0.24 -10.77
C GLN A 12 11.05 0.81 -9.37
N ASN A 13 9.82 1.24 -9.07
CA ASN A 13 9.42 1.69 -7.74
C ASN A 13 9.76 0.62 -6.68
N ALA A 14 9.32 -0.62 -6.90
CA ALA A 14 9.60 -1.73 -6.00
C ALA A 14 11.10 -2.04 -5.88
N LYS A 15 11.85 -2.02 -6.99
CA LYS A 15 13.31 -2.22 -6.98
C LYS A 15 14.05 -1.20 -6.11
N TRP A 16 13.56 0.03 -6.04
CA TRP A 16 14.15 1.08 -5.20
C TRP A 16 13.70 1.06 -3.74
N HIS A 17 12.72 0.23 -3.37
CA HIS A 17 12.42 0.07 -1.95
C HIS A 17 13.63 -0.52 -1.21
N VAL A 18 13.91 0.03 -0.03
CA VAL A 18 14.87 -0.58 0.90
C VAL A 18 14.32 -1.92 1.39
N ASP A 19 15.20 -2.83 1.78
CA ASP A 19 14.87 -4.20 2.17
C ASP A 19 13.75 -4.30 3.20
N LYS A 20 13.82 -3.49 4.27
CA LYS A 20 12.78 -3.47 5.31
C LYS A 20 11.40 -3.11 4.75
N HIS A 21 11.36 -2.24 3.74
CA HIS A 21 10.11 -1.87 3.09
C HIS A 21 9.65 -2.94 2.11
N VAL A 22 10.53 -3.61 1.36
CA VAL A 22 10.09 -4.76 0.54
C VAL A 22 9.44 -5.85 1.41
N VAL A 23 9.94 -6.10 2.61
CA VAL A 23 9.33 -7.08 3.53
C VAL A 23 8.01 -6.57 4.11
N LYS A 24 7.99 -5.34 4.64
CA LYS A 24 6.84 -4.80 5.38
C LYS A 24 5.70 -4.36 4.46
N MET A 25 6.04 -3.73 3.34
CA MET A 25 5.07 -3.01 2.52
C MET A 25 4.13 -3.94 1.74
N VAL A 26 4.55 -5.16 1.43
CA VAL A 26 3.64 -6.15 0.80
C VAL A 26 2.38 -6.34 1.64
N THR A 27 2.51 -6.45 2.97
CA THR A 27 1.37 -6.60 3.88
C THR A 27 0.56 -5.32 3.98
N GLU A 28 1.24 -4.19 4.15
CA GLU A 28 0.61 -2.86 4.23
C GLU A 28 -0.20 -2.51 2.97
N TYR A 29 0.34 -2.81 1.79
CA TYR A 29 -0.32 -2.63 0.49
C TYR A 29 -1.53 -3.55 0.32
N ALA A 30 -1.42 -4.81 0.71
CA ALA A 30 -2.57 -5.72 0.71
C ALA A 30 -3.67 -5.26 1.69
N GLN A 31 -3.30 -4.67 2.83
CA GLN A 31 -4.23 -4.08 3.80
C GLN A 31 -4.93 -2.83 3.25
N LEU A 32 -4.22 -1.94 2.54
CA LEU A 32 -4.82 -0.77 1.87
C LEU A 32 -5.88 -1.21 0.85
N LEU A 33 -5.52 -2.12 -0.05
CA LEU A 33 -6.43 -2.64 -1.09
C LEU A 33 -7.62 -3.39 -0.47
N SER A 34 -7.36 -4.24 0.54
CA SER A 34 -8.43 -4.94 1.26
C SER A 34 -9.38 -3.96 1.95
N THR A 35 -8.85 -2.92 2.58
CA THR A 35 -9.67 -1.92 3.27
C THR A 35 -10.58 -1.16 2.30
N ALA A 36 -10.13 -0.90 1.07
CA ALA A 36 -10.98 -0.30 0.03
C ALA A 36 -12.22 -1.16 -0.24
N HIS A 37 -12.06 -2.48 -0.43
CA HIS A 37 -13.20 -3.39 -0.55
C HIS A 37 -14.09 -3.40 0.68
N ARG A 38 -13.49 -3.49 1.88
CA ARG A 38 -14.22 -3.54 3.15
C ARG A 38 -15.14 -2.32 3.30
N ILE A 39 -14.61 -1.13 3.05
CA ILE A 39 -15.36 0.12 3.23
C ILE A 39 -16.42 0.31 2.13
N LEU A 40 -16.08 0.01 0.87
CA LEU A 40 -16.95 0.32 -0.26
C LEU A 40 -18.01 -0.76 -0.53
N ASP A 41 -17.67 -2.03 -0.35
CA ASP A 41 -18.54 -3.17 -0.68
C ASP A 41 -19.14 -3.84 0.57
N GLY A 42 -18.64 -3.51 1.77
CA GLY A 42 -19.02 -4.17 3.02
C GLY A 42 -20.07 -3.42 3.82
N THR A 43 -20.78 -4.15 4.68
CA THR A 43 -21.72 -3.58 5.66
C THR A 43 -21.01 -3.30 6.97
N GLU A 44 -21.10 -2.06 7.44
CA GLU A 44 -20.50 -1.66 8.72
C GLU A 44 -21.21 -2.30 9.91
N TYR A 45 -20.45 -2.76 10.90
CA TYR A 45 -20.96 -3.23 12.17
C TYR A 45 -19.98 -2.90 13.31
N GLU A 46 -20.50 -2.86 14.54
CA GLU A 46 -19.67 -2.72 15.73
C GLU A 46 -19.12 -4.08 16.18
N GLY A 47 -17.81 -4.17 16.34
CA GLY A 47 -17.13 -5.28 16.97
C GLY A 47 -16.41 -4.89 18.26
N ARG A 48 -15.74 -5.87 18.86
CA ARG A 48 -14.87 -5.70 20.03
C ARG A 48 -13.43 -6.11 19.71
N THR A 49 -12.45 -5.45 20.30
CA THR A 49 -11.05 -5.92 20.30
C THR A 49 -10.86 -7.03 21.34
N ALA A 50 -9.71 -7.70 21.33
CA ALA A 50 -9.36 -8.68 22.37
C ALA A 50 -9.40 -8.07 23.79
N ASN A 51 -9.12 -6.77 23.91
CA ASN A 51 -9.20 -6.02 25.16
C ASN A 51 -10.57 -5.34 25.37
N ASN A 52 -11.63 -5.88 24.76
CA ASN A 52 -13.03 -5.43 24.85
C ASN A 52 -13.33 -3.98 24.45
N ARG A 53 -12.45 -3.32 23.68
CA ARG A 53 -12.70 -1.96 23.16
C ARG A 53 -13.61 -2.01 21.94
N ARG A 54 -14.53 -1.04 21.82
CA ARG A 54 -15.38 -0.87 20.61
C ARG A 54 -14.51 -0.64 19.39
N ILE A 55 -14.83 -1.29 18.27
CA ILE A 55 -14.13 -1.09 17.00
C ILE A 55 -15.13 -1.21 15.84
N ARG A 56 -15.03 -0.29 14.88
CA ARG A 56 -15.79 -0.36 13.61
C ARG A 56 -15.23 -1.47 12.73
N ARG A 57 -16.11 -2.27 12.15
CA ARG A 57 -15.78 -3.39 11.26
C ARG A 57 -16.69 -3.34 10.03
N TRP A 58 -16.27 -4.02 8.97
CA TRP A 58 -17.04 -4.09 7.73
C TRP A 58 -17.03 -5.53 7.24
N ARG A 59 -18.22 -6.12 7.14
CA ARG A 59 -18.41 -7.49 6.69
C ARG A 59 -18.68 -7.49 5.19
N LEU A 60 -17.94 -8.30 4.44
CA LEU A 60 -18.21 -8.53 3.03
C LEU A 60 -19.28 -9.63 2.88
N PRO A 61 -20.19 -9.52 1.91
CA PRO A 61 -21.29 -10.46 1.74
C PRO A 61 -20.89 -11.74 0.98
N ASP A 62 -19.60 -11.94 0.68
CA ASP A 62 -19.11 -13.02 -0.19
C ASP A 62 -17.77 -13.60 0.30
N LYS A 63 -17.21 -14.56 -0.44
CA LYS A 63 -15.97 -15.29 -0.15
C LYS A 63 -14.74 -14.40 0.12
N ARG A 64 -14.76 -13.13 -0.29
CA ARG A 64 -13.68 -12.17 0.03
C ARG A 64 -13.58 -11.94 1.54
N GLU A 65 -14.64 -12.17 2.31
CA GLU A 65 -14.65 -12.07 3.77
C GLU A 65 -13.51 -12.89 4.42
N ASP A 66 -13.31 -14.12 3.95
CA ASP A 66 -12.34 -15.07 4.50
C ASP A 66 -10.92 -14.94 3.91
N ILE A 67 -10.75 -14.07 2.91
CA ILE A 67 -9.51 -13.93 2.15
C ILE A 67 -8.86 -12.57 2.42
N LEU A 68 -9.64 -11.49 2.41
CA LEU A 68 -9.13 -10.13 2.52
C LEU A 68 -8.81 -9.78 3.97
N PHE A 69 -7.81 -8.92 4.17
CA PHE A 69 -7.52 -8.38 5.49
C PHE A 69 -8.74 -7.61 6.04
N LYS A 70 -8.89 -7.61 7.37
CA LYS A 70 -9.83 -6.72 8.05
C LYS A 70 -9.44 -5.26 7.78
N ALA A 71 -10.43 -4.39 7.69
CA ALA A 71 -10.20 -2.95 7.53
C ALA A 71 -9.27 -2.42 8.63
N SER A 72 -8.28 -1.61 8.23
CA SER A 72 -7.34 -0.95 9.13
C SER A 72 -6.97 0.43 8.60
N HIS A 73 -6.57 1.35 9.49
CA HIS A 73 -6.15 2.70 9.12
C HIS A 73 -7.12 3.43 8.18
N VAL A 74 -8.44 3.27 8.41
CA VAL A 74 -9.51 3.70 7.49
C VAL A 74 -9.46 5.20 7.16
N ASN A 75 -9.00 6.03 8.09
CA ASN A 75 -8.90 7.48 7.91
C ASN A 75 -7.51 7.94 7.46
N HIS A 76 -6.56 7.02 7.27
CA HIS A 76 -5.22 7.38 6.83
C HIS A 76 -5.24 7.91 5.38
N PRO A 77 -4.52 9.00 5.05
CA PRO A 77 -4.57 9.62 3.71
C PRO A 77 -4.37 8.63 2.57
N CYS A 78 -3.35 7.76 2.65
CA CYS A 78 -3.14 6.71 1.65
C CYS A 78 -4.34 5.75 1.48
N ASN A 79 -5.05 5.40 2.56
CA ASN A 79 -6.21 4.52 2.47
C ASN A 79 -7.41 5.25 1.84
N VAL A 80 -7.59 6.54 2.17
CA VAL A 80 -8.59 7.40 1.54
C VAL A 80 -8.34 7.49 0.04
N TRP A 81 -7.10 7.77 -0.36
CA TRP A 81 -6.69 7.87 -1.76
C TRP A 81 -6.93 6.58 -2.55
N VAL A 82 -6.54 5.41 -2.00
CA VAL A 82 -6.72 4.11 -2.69
C VAL A 82 -8.18 3.84 -3.04
N ARG A 83 -9.13 4.27 -2.20
CA ARG A 83 -10.58 4.03 -2.40
C ARG A 83 -11.32 5.20 -3.03
N GLU A 84 -10.64 6.30 -3.33
CA GLU A 84 -11.23 7.49 -3.93
C GLU A 84 -11.62 7.26 -5.38
N SER A 85 -10.76 6.57 -6.14
CA SER A 85 -10.94 6.33 -7.57
C SER A 85 -10.41 4.96 -7.99
N LYS A 86 -11.05 4.37 -9.00
CA LYS A 86 -10.65 3.11 -9.64
C LYS A 86 -9.23 3.17 -10.19
N SER A 87 -8.79 4.31 -10.72
CA SER A 87 -7.43 4.50 -11.22
C SER A 87 -6.39 4.47 -10.10
N ASN A 88 -6.69 5.08 -8.94
CA ASN A 88 -5.82 5.02 -7.75
C ASN A 88 -5.69 3.58 -7.26
N TYR A 89 -6.82 2.86 -7.14
CA TYR A 89 -6.85 1.46 -6.75
C TYR A 89 -5.98 0.59 -7.69
N ARG A 90 -6.13 0.78 -9.01
CA ARG A 90 -5.35 0.05 -10.01
C ARG A 90 -3.85 0.34 -9.91
N LEU A 91 -3.46 1.61 -9.70
CA LEU A 91 -2.04 1.96 -9.48
C LEU A 91 -1.50 1.28 -8.23
N MET A 92 -2.23 1.34 -7.12
CA MET A 92 -1.88 0.66 -5.88
C MET A 92 -1.75 -0.86 -6.08
N TYR A 93 -2.66 -1.49 -6.83
CA TYR A 93 -2.57 -2.92 -7.15
C TYR A 93 -1.30 -3.26 -7.95
N LYS A 94 -0.92 -2.43 -8.94
CA LYS A 94 0.32 -2.62 -9.68
C LYS A 94 1.56 -2.51 -8.78
N ILE A 95 1.60 -1.51 -7.90
CA ILE A 95 2.69 -1.34 -6.92
C ILE A 95 2.77 -2.54 -5.97
N TYR A 96 1.63 -3.01 -5.48
CA TYR A 96 1.53 -4.19 -4.63
C TYR A 96 2.09 -5.45 -5.32
N MET A 97 1.69 -5.72 -6.57
CA MET A 97 2.16 -6.87 -7.34
C MET A 97 3.67 -6.76 -7.67
N ALA A 98 4.16 -5.57 -7.99
CA ALA A 98 5.59 -5.33 -8.19
C ALA A 98 6.39 -5.57 -6.90
N CYS A 99 5.87 -5.14 -5.75
CA CYS A 99 6.49 -5.37 -4.45
C CYS A 99 6.52 -6.86 -4.07
N LEU A 100 5.47 -7.61 -4.39
CA LEU A 100 5.44 -9.08 -4.25
C LEU A 100 6.52 -9.78 -5.11
N ALA A 101 6.63 -9.36 -6.37
CA ALA A 101 7.64 -9.88 -7.28
C ALA A 101 9.05 -9.56 -6.78
N GLU A 102 9.28 -8.33 -6.34
CA GLU A 102 10.58 -7.91 -5.78
C GLU A 102 10.93 -8.66 -4.49
N TYR A 103 9.94 -8.90 -3.61
CA TYR A 103 10.15 -9.74 -2.43
C TYR A 103 10.59 -11.15 -2.82
N THR A 104 9.90 -11.76 -3.78
CA THR A 104 10.22 -13.12 -4.25
C THR A 104 11.63 -13.17 -4.84
N PHE A 105 12.02 -12.16 -5.61
CA PHE A 105 13.36 -12.02 -6.17
C PHE A 105 14.43 -11.90 -5.08
N ARG A 106 14.29 -11.01 -4.09
CA ARG A 106 15.32 -10.77 -3.06
C ARG A 106 15.45 -11.89 -2.01
N TYR A 107 14.36 -12.61 -1.75
CA TYR A 107 14.28 -13.56 -0.64
C TYR A 107 14.02 -15.00 -1.04
N GLY A 108 13.82 -15.29 -2.33
CA GLY A 108 13.65 -16.65 -2.86
C GLY A 108 12.39 -17.36 -2.36
N LYS A 109 11.40 -16.64 -1.85
CA LYS A 109 10.16 -17.21 -1.28
C LYS A 109 8.96 -16.33 -1.55
N ILE A 110 7.78 -16.95 -1.57
CA ILE A 110 6.50 -16.25 -1.76
C ILE A 110 6.07 -15.62 -0.43
N HIS A 111 5.74 -14.32 -0.46
CA HIS A 111 5.22 -13.64 0.72
C HIS A 111 3.79 -14.10 1.04
N GLY A 112 3.44 -14.37 2.31
CA GLY A 112 2.11 -14.87 2.69
C GLY A 112 0.96 -13.93 2.29
N SER A 113 1.21 -12.62 2.31
CA SER A 113 0.29 -11.60 1.80
C SER A 113 0.06 -11.65 0.29
N ALA A 114 0.64 -12.60 -0.47
CA ALA A 114 0.25 -12.90 -1.85
C ALA A 114 -1.13 -13.58 -1.93
N ARG A 115 -1.58 -14.25 -0.87
CA ARG A 115 -2.88 -14.96 -0.79
C ARG A 115 -4.09 -14.16 -1.34
N PRO A 116 -4.30 -12.88 -0.97
CA PRO A 116 -5.44 -12.10 -1.48
C PRO A 116 -5.25 -11.56 -2.91
N SER A 117 -4.10 -11.74 -3.56
CA SER A 117 -3.76 -11.08 -4.85
C SER A 117 -4.80 -11.25 -5.95
N LEU A 118 -5.39 -12.44 -6.08
CA LEU A 118 -6.44 -12.72 -7.07
C LEU A 118 -7.75 -12.00 -6.74
N CYS A 119 -8.12 -11.90 -5.45
CA CYS A 119 -9.31 -11.15 -5.04
C CYS A 119 -9.10 -9.65 -5.23
N LEU A 120 -7.88 -9.16 -5.02
CA LEU A 120 -7.53 -7.74 -5.12
C LEU A 120 -7.32 -7.27 -6.57
N LEU A 121 -7.25 -8.17 -7.56
CA LEU A 121 -7.10 -7.82 -8.98
C LEU A 121 -8.24 -6.93 -9.48
N LYS A 122 -9.46 -7.21 -9.04
CA LYS A 122 -10.64 -6.41 -9.38
C LYS A 122 -10.84 -5.34 -8.30
N ALA A 123 -11.07 -4.11 -8.74
CA ALA A 123 -11.42 -3.02 -7.84
C ALA A 123 -12.78 -3.28 -7.15
N PRO A 124 -13.08 -2.59 -6.03
CA PRO A 124 -14.39 -2.67 -5.38
C PRO A 124 -15.53 -2.33 -6.33
N ASN A 125 -16.71 -2.90 -6.10
CA ASN A 125 -17.87 -2.70 -6.96
C ASN A 125 -18.38 -1.25 -6.89
N ASN A 126 -18.36 -0.67 -5.69
CA ASN A 126 -18.88 0.67 -5.43
C ASN A 126 -17.82 1.79 -5.51
N ILE A 127 -16.67 1.51 -6.12
CA ILE A 127 -15.62 2.54 -6.30
C ILE A 127 -15.98 3.50 -7.44
N LYS A 128 -15.74 4.79 -7.24
CA LYS A 128 -15.90 5.80 -8.29
C LYS A 128 -14.82 5.63 -9.35
N ASP A 129 -15.09 6.08 -10.58
CA ASP A 129 -14.11 6.10 -11.66
C ASP A 129 -13.95 7.55 -12.14
N ILE A 130 -13.04 8.28 -11.49
CA ILE A 130 -12.85 9.74 -11.68
C ILE A 130 -11.44 10.08 -12.18
N GLY A 131 -10.71 9.10 -12.71
CA GLY A 131 -9.31 9.29 -13.11
C GLY A 131 -8.33 9.18 -11.94
N LEU A 132 -7.04 9.35 -12.22
CA LEU A 132 -5.97 9.30 -11.22
C LEU A 132 -5.97 10.62 -10.43
N THR A 133 -6.00 10.54 -9.10
CA THR A 133 -5.87 11.72 -8.23
C THR A 133 -4.49 11.78 -7.61
N GLU A 134 -4.11 12.93 -7.07
CA GLU A 134 -2.78 13.15 -6.50
C GLU A 134 -2.47 12.19 -5.34
N LEU A 135 -1.32 11.51 -5.43
CA LEU A 135 -0.90 10.54 -4.42
C LEU A 135 -0.48 11.26 -3.13
N PRO A 136 -1.02 10.88 -1.96
CA PRO A 136 -0.76 11.59 -0.72
C PRO A 136 0.68 11.41 -0.22
N GLN A 137 1.28 12.51 0.20
CA GLN A 137 2.59 12.56 0.83
C GLN A 137 2.46 12.41 2.35
N ALA A 138 2.24 11.18 2.82
CA ALA A 138 2.08 10.85 4.24
C ALA A 138 3.44 10.80 4.97
N MET A 139 4.09 11.96 5.06
CA MET A 139 5.46 12.14 5.55
C MET A 139 5.60 13.49 6.27
N PRO A 140 6.73 13.73 6.98
CA PRO A 140 7.05 15.04 7.56
C PRO A 140 7.03 16.17 6.52
N GLU A 141 6.70 17.38 6.95
CA GLU A 141 6.42 18.52 6.05
C GLU A 141 7.64 18.88 5.19
N GLU A 142 8.83 18.87 5.79
CA GLU A 142 10.11 19.16 5.15
C GLU A 142 10.51 18.15 4.07
N CYS A 143 9.84 16.99 3.99
CA CYS A 143 10.06 16.05 2.90
C CYS A 143 9.13 16.32 1.71
N LYS A 144 7.96 16.95 1.92
CA LYS A 144 6.91 17.06 0.90
C LYS A 144 7.33 17.99 -0.22
N VAL A 145 6.98 17.61 -1.45
CA VAL A 145 7.18 18.46 -2.65
C VAL A 145 5.84 18.58 -3.37
N PRO A 146 5.20 19.77 -3.38
CA PRO A 146 3.91 19.96 -4.05
C PRO A 146 3.97 19.57 -5.53
N GLY A 147 3.00 18.75 -5.98
CA GLY A 147 2.96 18.26 -7.36
C GLY A 147 3.99 17.18 -7.73
N ASP A 148 4.93 16.84 -6.84
CA ASP A 148 5.94 15.80 -7.07
C ASP A 148 6.05 14.84 -5.88
N PRO A 149 5.11 13.88 -5.76
CA PRO A 149 5.17 12.87 -4.71
C PRO A 149 6.43 11.99 -4.81
N ILE A 150 7.02 11.83 -6.00
CA ILE A 150 8.23 11.01 -6.18
C ILE A 150 9.41 11.64 -5.47
N GLN A 151 9.66 12.92 -5.73
CA GLN A 151 10.71 13.64 -5.02
C GLN A 151 10.43 13.68 -3.52
N GLY A 152 9.17 13.84 -3.12
CA GLY A 152 8.77 13.78 -1.71
C GLY A 152 9.19 12.47 -1.03
N TYR A 153 8.87 11.32 -1.63
CA TYR A 153 9.26 10.02 -1.06
C TYR A 153 10.77 9.76 -1.12
N LYS A 154 11.49 10.29 -2.12
CA LYS A 154 12.96 10.26 -2.15
C LYS A 154 13.57 11.05 -0.99
N ASN A 155 13.09 12.28 -0.76
CA ASN A 155 13.47 13.09 0.41
C ASN A 155 13.19 12.34 1.71
N TYR A 156 12.03 11.70 1.81
CA TYR A 156 11.67 10.92 2.99
C TYR A 156 12.60 9.70 3.20
N TYR A 157 13.08 9.08 2.12
CA TYR A 157 14.08 8.01 2.19
C TYR A 157 15.42 8.54 2.71
N ILE A 158 15.94 9.59 2.09
CA ILE A 158 17.22 10.22 2.44
C ILE A 158 17.20 10.72 3.89
N ASN A 159 16.16 11.43 4.31
CA ASN A 159 16.16 12.08 5.63
C ASN A 159 15.79 11.13 6.77
N TYR A 160 14.96 10.11 6.51
CA TYR A 160 14.32 9.33 7.58
C TYR A 160 14.54 7.82 7.51
N LYS A 161 15.25 7.29 6.52
CA LYS A 161 15.45 5.84 6.34
C LYS A 161 16.92 5.40 6.33
N ASN A 162 17.87 6.33 6.43
CA ASN A 162 19.31 6.05 6.46
C ASN A 162 19.73 4.98 7.47
N GLY A 163 19.17 5.00 8.69
CA GLY A 163 19.57 4.07 9.75
C GLY A 163 19.33 2.59 9.48
N PHE A 164 18.65 2.23 8.37
CA PHE A 164 18.45 0.84 7.96
C PHE A 164 18.36 0.64 6.45
N ALA A 165 18.77 1.63 5.66
CA ALA A 165 18.65 1.56 4.22
C ALA A 165 19.63 0.54 3.64
N ASN A 166 19.09 -0.45 2.93
CA ASN A 166 19.85 -1.49 2.24
C ASN A 166 19.05 -2.00 1.03
N TRP A 167 19.73 -2.46 0.00
CA TRP A 167 19.15 -2.97 -1.24
C TRP A 167 19.73 -4.34 -1.59
N LYS A 168 19.31 -5.38 -0.87
CA LYS A 168 19.76 -6.76 -1.15
C LYS A 168 19.47 -7.13 -2.61
N SER A 169 20.47 -7.71 -3.28
CA SER A 169 20.39 -8.16 -4.68
C SER A 169 20.05 -7.05 -5.68
N ARG A 170 20.25 -5.79 -5.30
CA ARG A 170 20.01 -4.59 -6.12
C ARG A 170 21.12 -3.58 -5.87
N GLU A 171 21.32 -2.68 -6.84
CA GLU A 171 22.22 -1.55 -6.66
C GLU A 171 21.53 -0.44 -5.86
N LYS A 172 22.32 0.31 -5.08
CA LYS A 172 21.86 1.52 -4.40
C LYS A 172 21.41 2.52 -5.49
N PRO A 173 20.20 3.12 -5.38
CA PRO A 173 19.75 4.10 -6.35
C PRO A 173 20.67 5.34 -6.37
N GLU A 174 20.97 5.87 -7.56
CA GLU A 174 21.85 7.04 -7.71
C GLU A 174 21.35 8.29 -6.95
N TRP A 175 20.03 8.47 -6.88
CA TRP A 175 19.41 9.58 -6.15
C TRP A 175 19.54 9.44 -4.62
N TYR A 176 19.85 8.24 -4.12
CA TYR A 176 20.10 8.00 -2.71
C TYR A 176 21.59 8.27 -2.47
N ALA A 177 21.97 9.53 -2.37
CA ALA A 177 23.32 9.94 -1.95
C ALA A 177 23.42 9.86 -0.43
#